data_AF-A0A4Y3REG7-F1
#
_entry.id   AF-A0A4Y3REG7-F1
#
_cell.length_a   1.000
_cell.length_b   1.000
_cell.length_c   1.000
_cell.angle_alpha   90.00
_cell.angle_beta   90.00
_cell.angle_gamma   90.00
#
_symmetry.space_group_name_H-M   'P 1'
#
loop_
_entity.id
_entity.type
_entity.pdbx_description
1 polymer ?
#
loop_
_entity_poly.entity_id
_entity_poly.type
_entity_poly.pdbx_seq_one_letter_code
_entity_poly.pdbx_strand_id
1 'polypeptide(L)'
;MDLTGGSTLARTPHASPSDAIPTQDRSSEPRPSGVHPSEVRTSEARSSGVHPSGVHPSGVRPSGVRPSGGRGGRGEGGPGCARPVVTELRLSAFAGHRGAVHALGPVTLFAGPSGSGKSTMLRAYEALARLGAGDSLDEVFPDAADCVPERARPDAQGRRGFRIGCTVDGPAGPVHLDLAVQAEPRLRIVGERLTGRGRTLLATALRDPSRSTVQAEWHTAGATPVTRAPLPDDLLGTALLPLRVAGKTPGQLEVLAAAEQLVIGLRSVFPCDPRPSGMRAPVLPGEGRLRRDCANLAEVLHRTHTDCPRRHHRLAAMAGAGCVGPVTGLGVRDLPDGTVRAVLERGGRSATPLGRLADGELRYLALALTLLTGPGVLAMDRIAEVPDAMQSLTLLTDGLDRGLDGRQLRELLRLAVSIVADGHIRVAGTVGERGVGEARRTSGVTVVDLGV
;
A
#
# COMPACT_ATOMS: atom_id res chain seq x y z
N MET A 1 49.87 -50.85 0.21
CA MET A 1 50.26 -52.00 1.06
C MET A 1 49.21 -52.11 2.13
N ASP A 2 48.64 -53.31 2.24
CA ASP A 2 47.42 -53.66 2.96
C ASP A 2 47.52 -53.59 4.50
N LEU A 3 46.36 -53.44 5.15
CA LEU A 3 45.69 -54.43 6.05
C LEU A 3 44.82 -53.68 7.09
N THR A 4 43.50 -53.64 6.89
CA THR A 4 42.44 -54.43 7.58
C THR A 4 42.18 -54.11 9.06
N GLY A 5 40.91 -53.84 9.38
CA GLY A 5 40.39 -53.74 10.75
C GLY A 5 39.00 -53.10 10.80
N GLY A 6 37.95 -53.91 10.68
CA GLY A 6 36.55 -53.48 10.69
C GLY A 6 36.00 -53.16 12.07
N SER A 7 34.96 -52.34 12.13
CA SER A 7 34.08 -52.21 13.30
C SER A 7 32.64 -51.96 12.84
N THR A 8 31.75 -52.86 13.25
CA THR A 8 30.32 -52.91 12.90
C THR A 8 29.53 -52.41 14.11
N LEU A 9 28.74 -51.34 13.94
CA LEU A 9 27.85 -50.81 14.97
C LEU A 9 26.43 -51.37 14.83
N ALA A 10 25.86 -51.67 15.99
CA ALA A 10 24.63 -52.42 16.22
C ALA A 10 23.34 -51.63 15.89
N ARG A 11 22.35 -52.35 15.35
CA ARG A 11 20.93 -51.93 15.26
C ARG A 11 20.16 -52.54 16.43
N THR A 12 19.51 -51.70 17.24
CA THR A 12 18.47 -52.09 18.19
C THR A 12 17.08 -51.96 17.54
N PRO A 13 16.11 -52.86 17.84
CA PRO A 13 14.76 -52.78 17.29
C PRO A 13 13.80 -52.09 18.27
N HIS A 14 12.98 -51.16 17.78
CA HIS A 14 11.87 -50.58 18.53
C HIS A 14 10.54 -51.17 18.05
N ALA A 15 9.76 -51.64 19.03
CA ALA A 15 8.50 -52.35 18.91
C ALA A 15 7.32 -51.44 18.49
N SER A 16 6.40 -52.04 17.73
CA SER A 16 5.07 -51.50 17.38
C SER A 16 4.09 -51.58 18.55
N PRO A 17 3.17 -50.62 18.71
CA PRO A 17 1.95 -50.82 19.49
C PRO A 17 0.72 -51.00 18.59
N SER A 18 -0.08 -51.99 18.98
CA SER A 18 -1.35 -52.42 18.41
C SER A 18 -2.49 -51.40 18.53
N ASP A 19 -3.45 -51.59 17.63
CA ASP A 19 -4.75 -50.96 17.53
C ASP A 19 -5.53 -50.88 18.84
N ALA A 20 -5.98 -49.66 19.16
CA ALA A 20 -7.05 -49.40 20.12
C ALA A 20 -8.05 -48.44 19.46
N ILE A 21 -9.21 -48.99 19.06
CA ILE A 21 -10.38 -48.26 18.57
C ILE A 21 -11.10 -47.66 19.77
N PRO A 22 -11.32 -46.33 19.85
CA PRO A 22 -12.31 -45.76 20.74
C PRO A 22 -13.62 -45.53 19.96
N THR A 23 -14.64 -46.28 20.36
CA THR A 23 -16.05 -46.04 20.05
C THR A 23 -16.45 -44.62 20.46
N GLN A 24 -16.82 -43.77 19.49
CA GLN A 24 -17.47 -42.50 19.79
C GLN A 24 -18.96 -42.70 20.04
N ASP A 25 -19.33 -42.34 21.25
CA ASP A 25 -20.68 -42.28 21.79
C ASP A 25 -21.51 -41.22 21.06
N ARG A 26 -22.74 -41.58 20.70
CA ARG A 26 -23.68 -40.73 19.96
C ARG A 26 -24.38 -39.80 20.93
N SER A 27 -23.82 -38.61 21.13
CA SER A 27 -24.55 -37.50 21.75
C SER A 27 -25.49 -36.86 20.73
N SER A 28 -26.77 -37.20 20.85
CA SER A 28 -27.89 -36.61 20.12
C SER A 28 -28.17 -35.18 20.61
N GLU A 29 -27.84 -34.17 19.81
CA GLU A 29 -28.32 -32.80 19.99
C GLU A 29 -29.69 -32.58 19.29
N PRO A 30 -30.60 -31.81 19.90
CA PRO A 30 -31.96 -31.62 19.43
C PRO A 30 -32.06 -30.61 18.27
N ARG A 31 -32.94 -30.93 17.31
CA ARG A 31 -33.33 -30.05 16.19
C ARG A 31 -33.99 -28.77 16.69
N PRO A 32 -33.64 -27.57 16.19
CA PRO A 32 -34.50 -26.41 16.34
C PRO A 32 -35.69 -26.51 15.36
N SER A 33 -36.89 -26.48 15.92
CA SER A 33 -38.18 -26.36 15.22
C SER A 33 -38.24 -25.05 14.44
N GLY A 34 -38.43 -25.14 13.13
CA GLY A 34 -38.68 -23.99 12.27
C GLY A 34 -40.02 -23.33 12.58
N VAL A 35 -40.00 -22.02 12.81
CA VAL A 35 -41.20 -21.17 12.86
C VAL A 35 -41.26 -20.42 11.53
N HIS A 36 -42.28 -20.73 10.73
CA HIS A 36 -42.67 -19.99 9.53
C HIS A 36 -43.30 -18.64 9.92
N PRO A 37 -42.90 -17.52 9.31
CA PRO A 37 -43.76 -16.36 9.15
C PRO A 37 -44.52 -16.46 7.83
N SER A 38 -45.84 -16.39 7.94
CA SER A 38 -46.82 -16.47 6.86
C SER A 38 -46.69 -15.32 5.85
N GLU A 39 -46.85 -15.68 4.57
CA GLU A 39 -46.98 -14.76 3.45
C GLU A 39 -48.19 -13.82 3.64
N VAL A 40 -47.94 -12.52 3.69
CA VAL A 40 -48.98 -11.51 3.49
C VAL A 40 -48.89 -11.03 2.05
N ARG A 41 -49.86 -11.48 1.24
CA ARG A 41 -50.13 -10.94 -0.09
C ARG A 41 -50.68 -9.53 0.04
N THR A 42 -50.04 -8.55 -0.60
CA THR A 42 -50.68 -7.27 -0.90
C THR A 42 -50.76 -7.08 -2.40
N SER A 43 -52.01 -7.01 -2.85
CA SER A 43 -52.52 -6.79 -4.20
C SER A 43 -52.01 -5.49 -4.84
N GLU A 44 -51.71 -5.56 -6.13
CA GLU A 44 -51.51 -4.41 -7.01
C GLU A 44 -52.75 -3.51 -7.02
N ALA A 45 -52.55 -2.22 -6.73
CA ALA A 45 -53.51 -1.17 -7.02
C ALA A 45 -52.83 -0.14 -7.93
N ARG A 46 -53.34 -0.03 -9.16
CA ARG A 46 -53.00 1.02 -10.12
C ARG A 46 -53.42 2.37 -9.55
N SER A 47 -52.52 3.35 -9.56
CA SER A 47 -52.88 4.76 -9.34
C SER A 47 -52.35 5.62 -10.47
N SER A 48 -53.33 6.22 -11.15
CA SER A 48 -53.30 7.22 -12.20
C SER A 48 -52.44 8.45 -11.86
N GLY A 49 -51.76 8.97 -12.87
CA GLY A 49 -50.88 10.13 -12.76
C GLY A 49 -51.61 11.44 -12.44
N VAL A 50 -50.92 12.27 -11.65
CA VAL A 50 -51.20 13.71 -11.48
C VAL A 50 -49.84 14.42 -11.50
N HIS A 51 -49.67 15.35 -12.45
CA HIS A 51 -48.50 16.21 -12.57
C HIS A 51 -48.47 17.28 -11.46
N PRO A 52 -47.31 17.58 -10.86
CA PRO A 52 -47.06 18.85 -10.21
C PRO A 52 -46.23 19.78 -11.10
N SER A 53 -46.76 20.98 -11.29
CA SER A 53 -46.19 22.11 -12.02
C SER A 53 -44.83 22.56 -11.45
N GLY A 54 -43.88 22.81 -12.34
CA GLY A 54 -42.52 23.24 -12.01
C GLY A 54 -42.44 24.68 -11.51
N VAL A 55 -41.64 24.89 -10.46
CA VAL A 55 -41.15 26.20 -10.03
C VAL A 55 -39.65 26.25 -10.32
N HIS A 56 -39.25 27.18 -11.18
CA HIS A 56 -37.85 27.42 -11.56
C HIS A 56 -37.08 28.19 -10.47
N PRO A 57 -35.87 27.76 -10.08
CA PRO A 57 -34.88 28.66 -9.52
C PRO A 57 -33.96 29.19 -10.64
N SER A 58 -33.83 30.51 -10.66
CA SER A 58 -32.98 31.31 -11.53
C SER A 58 -31.49 30.96 -11.38
N GLY A 59 -30.87 30.51 -12.48
CA GLY A 59 -29.45 30.22 -12.56
C GLY A 59 -28.60 31.49 -12.65
N VAL A 60 -27.72 31.69 -11.66
CA VAL A 60 -26.62 32.65 -11.72
C VAL A 60 -25.49 32.01 -12.53
N ARG A 61 -25.13 32.63 -13.67
CA ARG A 61 -24.01 32.22 -14.53
C ARG A 61 -22.68 32.69 -13.94
N PRO A 62 -21.67 31.82 -13.75
CA PRO A 62 -20.30 32.29 -13.54
C PRO A 62 -19.67 32.67 -14.88
N SER A 63 -19.23 33.91 -14.95
CA SER A 63 -18.52 34.54 -16.06
C SER A 63 -17.22 33.80 -16.36
N GLY A 64 -17.05 33.36 -17.61
CA GLY A 64 -15.81 32.76 -18.08
C GLY A 64 -14.67 33.78 -18.14
N VAL A 65 -13.64 33.58 -17.31
CA VAL A 65 -12.36 34.28 -17.45
C VAL A 65 -11.51 33.51 -18.46
N ARG A 66 -11.24 34.13 -19.62
CA ARG A 66 -10.29 33.63 -20.62
C ARG A 66 -8.85 33.83 -20.11
N PRO A 67 -7.93 32.86 -20.22
CA PRO A 67 -6.53 33.12 -20.01
C PRO A 67 -5.95 33.77 -21.28
N SER A 68 -5.60 35.05 -21.18
CA SER A 68 -4.78 35.75 -22.15
C SER A 68 -3.34 35.24 -22.06
N GLY A 69 -2.77 34.81 -23.19
CA GLY A 69 -1.36 34.46 -23.30
C GLY A 69 -0.45 35.68 -23.12
N GLY A 70 0.64 35.49 -22.37
CA GLY A 70 1.73 36.45 -22.21
C GLY A 70 3.02 35.71 -21.86
N ARG A 71 4.07 36.00 -22.63
CA ARG A 71 5.38 35.32 -22.63
C ARG A 71 6.21 35.61 -21.37
N GLY A 72 6.97 34.60 -20.94
CA GLY A 72 8.36 34.72 -20.49
C GLY A 72 8.62 35.18 -19.05
N GLY A 73 8.94 34.22 -18.16
CA GLY A 73 9.57 34.49 -16.86
C GLY A 73 9.85 33.19 -16.10
N ARG A 74 11.12 32.88 -15.85
CA ARG A 74 11.54 31.79 -14.97
C ARG A 74 11.25 32.19 -13.51
N GLY A 75 10.70 31.28 -12.70
CA GLY A 75 10.71 31.38 -11.25
C GLY A 75 9.36 31.09 -10.57
N GLU A 76 9.39 30.07 -9.70
CA GLU A 76 8.53 29.88 -8.51
C GLU A 76 7.06 29.48 -8.70
N GLY A 77 6.75 28.25 -8.25
CA GLY A 77 5.42 27.66 -8.25
C GLY A 77 4.48 28.36 -7.25
N GLY A 78 3.38 28.91 -7.77
CA GLY A 78 2.22 29.33 -6.99
C GLY A 78 1.20 28.19 -6.80
N PRO A 79 0.36 28.24 -5.74
CA PRO A 79 -0.18 27.05 -5.10
C PRO A 79 -1.54 26.63 -5.68
N GLY A 80 -1.54 25.60 -6.52
CA GLY A 80 -2.71 24.72 -6.64
C GLY A 80 -2.62 23.68 -5.54
N CYS A 81 -3.65 23.58 -4.68
CA CYS A 81 -3.73 22.68 -3.52
C CYS A 81 -3.14 21.29 -3.83
N ALA A 82 -1.86 21.09 -3.51
CA ALA A 82 -1.14 19.87 -3.82
C ALA A 82 -1.60 18.82 -2.82
N ARG A 83 -2.10 17.69 -3.33
CA ARG A 83 -2.52 16.55 -2.51
C ARG A 83 -1.35 16.10 -1.63
N PRO A 84 -1.59 15.67 -0.37
CA PRO A 84 -0.54 15.11 0.47
C PRO A 84 0.17 13.96 -0.23
N VAL A 85 1.48 14.10 -0.45
CA VAL A 85 2.31 13.10 -1.14
C VAL A 85 3.65 12.95 -0.43
N VAL A 86 4.11 11.72 -0.25
CA VAL A 86 5.48 11.49 0.22
C VAL A 86 6.46 11.85 -0.89
N THR A 87 7.34 12.80 -0.64
CA THR A 87 8.33 13.32 -1.60
C THR A 87 9.76 13.02 -1.20
N GLU A 88 9.99 12.51 0.01
CA GLU A 88 11.31 12.09 0.45
C GLU A 88 11.19 10.94 1.45
N LEU A 89 12.13 10.00 1.36
CA LEU A 89 12.36 8.97 2.37
C LEU A 89 13.76 9.10 2.95
N ARG A 90 13.85 8.98 4.28
CA ARG A 90 15.09 9.06 5.06
C ARG A 90 15.29 7.77 5.83
N LEU A 91 16.40 7.08 5.56
CA LEU A 91 16.85 5.91 6.31
C LEU A 91 18.15 6.31 7.01
N SER A 92 18.02 7.07 8.10
CA SER A 92 19.18 7.62 8.83
C SER A 92 20.03 6.51 9.46
N ALA A 93 19.39 5.46 9.96
CA ALA A 93 20.05 4.26 10.48
C ALA A 93 19.06 3.09 10.43
N PHE A 94 19.00 2.33 9.32
CA PHE A 94 17.99 1.29 9.12
C PHE A 94 18.56 0.12 8.30
N ALA A 95 18.68 -1.04 8.92
CA ALA A 95 19.33 -2.23 8.37
C ALA A 95 20.68 -1.87 7.71
N GLY A 96 20.86 -2.15 6.42
CA GLY A 96 22.08 -1.80 5.68
C GLY A 96 22.26 -0.32 5.38
N HIS A 97 21.23 0.52 5.51
CA HIS A 97 21.26 1.94 5.13
C HIS A 97 21.73 2.86 6.26
N ARG A 98 22.55 3.84 5.92
CA ARG A 98 23.08 4.86 6.85
C ARG A 98 23.04 6.23 6.20
N GLY A 99 22.30 7.16 6.79
CA GLY A 99 22.18 8.53 6.28
C GLY A 99 21.59 8.62 4.86
N ALA A 100 20.84 7.61 4.42
CA ALA A 100 20.26 7.59 3.07
C ALA A 100 19.06 8.53 3.01
N VAL A 101 19.06 9.44 2.04
CA VAL A 101 17.99 10.41 1.78
C VAL A 101 17.67 10.37 0.29
N HIS A 102 16.44 10.02 -0.05
CA HIS A 102 16.04 9.85 -1.44
C HIS A 102 14.74 10.58 -1.73
N ALA A 103 14.79 11.48 -2.70
CA ALA A 103 13.61 12.14 -3.24
C ALA A 103 12.73 11.16 -4.03
N LEU A 104 11.42 11.31 -3.90
CA LEU A 104 10.40 10.54 -4.60
C LEU A 104 9.67 11.44 -5.59
N GLY A 105 9.86 11.17 -6.88
CA GLY A 105 9.06 11.72 -7.97
C GLY A 105 7.76 10.94 -8.21
N PRO A 106 6.96 11.35 -9.22
CA PRO A 106 5.72 10.68 -9.59
C PRO A 106 5.90 9.20 -9.95
N VAL A 107 6.99 8.86 -10.66
CA VAL A 107 7.45 7.47 -10.85
C VAL A 107 8.91 7.40 -10.43
N THR A 108 9.20 6.66 -9.36
CA THR A 108 10.56 6.49 -8.82
C THR A 108 10.91 5.01 -8.77
N LEU A 109 12.02 4.62 -9.39
CA LEU A 109 12.52 3.25 -9.38
C LEU A 109 13.92 3.19 -8.77
N PHE A 110 14.06 2.41 -7.70
CA PHE A 110 15.33 2.11 -7.08
C PHE A 110 16.05 1.00 -7.84
N ALA A 111 17.26 1.27 -8.31
CA ALA A 111 18.12 0.34 -9.03
C ALA A 111 19.40 0.04 -8.24
N GLY A 112 20.13 -1.01 -8.63
CA GLY A 112 21.40 -1.39 -8.02
C GLY A 112 21.56 -2.91 -7.88
N PRO A 113 22.76 -3.41 -7.53
CA PRO A 113 23.04 -4.83 -7.39
C PRO A 113 22.18 -5.52 -6.31
N SER A 114 22.12 -6.86 -6.34
CA SER A 114 21.57 -7.62 -5.21
C SER A 114 22.31 -7.27 -3.91
N GLY A 115 21.57 -7.11 -2.81
CA GLY A 115 22.14 -6.66 -1.54
C GLY A 115 22.27 -5.14 -1.36
N SER A 116 22.01 -4.32 -2.40
CA SER A 116 22.08 -2.85 -2.29
C SER A 116 20.97 -2.20 -1.42
N GLY A 117 20.08 -3.00 -0.83
CA GLY A 117 19.02 -2.50 0.03
C GLY A 117 17.80 -1.92 -0.68
N LYS A 118 17.59 -2.20 -1.98
CA LYS A 118 16.37 -1.84 -2.75
C LYS A 118 15.08 -2.26 -2.04
N SER A 119 14.95 -3.54 -1.71
CA SER A 119 13.76 -4.05 -1.01
C SER A 119 13.64 -3.45 0.39
N THR A 120 14.75 -3.22 1.08
CA THR A 120 14.79 -2.55 2.39
C THR A 120 14.23 -1.13 2.32
N MET A 121 14.50 -0.40 1.24
CA MET A 121 13.97 0.94 1.01
C MET A 121 12.44 0.95 0.92
N LEU A 122 11.86 0.03 0.13
CA LEU A 122 10.40 -0.10 0.04
C LEU A 122 9.77 -0.62 1.33
N ARG A 123 10.44 -1.52 2.05
CA ARG A 123 9.99 -1.99 3.37
C ARG A 123 9.93 -0.85 4.39
N ALA A 124 10.90 0.07 4.38
CA ALA A 124 10.87 1.24 5.25
C ALA A 124 9.67 2.16 4.92
N TYR A 125 9.38 2.36 3.64
CA TYR A 125 8.20 3.13 3.22
C TYR A 125 6.90 2.44 3.64
N GLU A 126 6.76 1.14 3.36
CA GLU A 126 5.60 0.36 3.81
C GLU A 126 5.42 0.40 5.33
N ALA A 127 6.50 0.33 6.10
CA ALA A 127 6.45 0.43 7.55
C ALA A 127 5.95 1.81 8.03
N LEU A 128 6.44 2.91 7.44
CA LEU A 128 5.92 4.26 7.74
C LEU A 128 4.44 4.38 7.36
N ALA A 129 4.02 3.80 6.23
CA ALA A 129 2.62 3.80 5.81
C ALA A 129 1.72 3.10 6.83
N ARG A 130 2.13 1.91 7.30
CA ARG A 130 1.40 1.14 8.31
C ARG A 130 1.33 1.84 9.67
N LEU A 131 2.44 2.41 10.14
CA LEU A 131 2.45 3.24 11.35
C LEU A 131 1.54 4.47 11.23
N GLY A 132 1.52 5.10 10.05
CA GLY A 132 0.60 6.21 9.75
C GLY A 132 -0.87 5.78 9.67
N ALA A 133 -1.15 4.51 9.39
CA ALA A 133 -2.48 3.92 9.43
C ALA A 133 -2.94 3.55 10.85
N GLY A 134 -2.01 3.52 11.82
CA GLY A 134 -2.31 3.22 13.22
C GLY A 134 -1.93 1.80 13.65
N ASP A 135 -1.26 1.02 12.81
CA ASP A 135 -0.71 -0.29 13.21
C ASP A 135 0.31 -0.11 14.35
N SER A 136 0.33 -1.10 15.25
CA SER A 136 1.28 -1.16 16.36
C SER A 136 2.71 -1.50 15.90
N LEU A 137 3.72 -1.09 16.68
CA LEU A 137 5.11 -1.34 16.34
C LEU A 137 5.45 -2.82 16.13
N ASP A 138 4.88 -3.72 16.93
CA ASP A 138 5.10 -5.16 16.85
C ASP A 138 4.44 -5.79 15.61
N GLU A 139 3.28 -5.30 15.19
CA GLU A 139 2.67 -5.70 13.92
C GLU A 139 3.47 -5.21 12.70
N VAL A 140 4.07 -4.02 12.79
CA VAL A 140 4.88 -3.45 11.70
C VAL A 140 6.26 -4.08 11.62
N PHE A 141 6.89 -4.34 12.76
CA PHE A 141 8.25 -4.87 12.87
C PHE A 141 8.29 -6.13 13.76
N PRO A 142 7.75 -7.27 13.29
CA PRO A 142 7.82 -8.52 14.04
C PRO A 142 9.27 -8.93 14.33
N ASP A 143 10.17 -8.71 13.36
CA ASP A 143 11.62 -8.96 13.47
C ASP A 143 12.40 -7.64 13.58
N ALA A 144 12.08 -6.81 14.58
CA ALA A 144 12.67 -5.47 14.72
C ALA A 144 14.21 -5.46 14.83
N ALA A 145 14.82 -6.55 15.28
CA ALA A 145 16.28 -6.70 15.34
C ALA A 145 16.93 -6.64 13.94
N ASP A 146 16.26 -7.14 12.89
CA ASP A 146 16.74 -7.11 11.51
C ASP A 146 16.74 -5.69 10.91
N CYS A 147 15.99 -4.78 11.53
CA CYS A 147 15.95 -3.37 11.15
C CYS A 147 17.10 -2.56 11.78
N VAL A 148 17.80 -3.12 12.78
CA VAL A 148 18.95 -2.47 13.40
C VAL A 148 20.18 -2.62 12.50
N PRO A 149 20.96 -1.54 12.26
CA PRO A 149 22.20 -1.69 11.52
C PRO A 149 23.15 -2.71 12.16
N GLU A 150 23.69 -3.62 11.36
CA GLU A 150 24.49 -4.76 11.84
C GLU A 150 25.66 -4.33 12.74
N ARG A 151 26.38 -3.26 12.35
CA ARG A 151 27.51 -2.73 13.14
C ARG A 151 27.09 -1.80 14.28
N ALA A 152 25.79 -1.63 14.56
CA ALA A 152 25.33 -0.83 15.69
C ALA A 152 25.61 -1.59 16.99
N ARG A 153 26.51 -1.04 17.80
CA ARG A 153 26.82 -1.58 19.12
C ARG A 153 25.72 -1.20 20.11
N PRO A 154 25.36 -2.10 21.04
CA PRO A 154 24.49 -1.74 22.15
C PRO A 154 25.13 -0.60 22.96
N ASP A 155 24.29 0.29 23.48
CA ASP A 155 24.75 1.27 24.44
C ASP A 155 25.02 0.65 25.83
N ALA A 156 25.41 1.46 26.81
CA ALA A 156 25.70 1.00 28.16
C ALA A 156 24.52 0.30 28.86
N GLN A 157 23.30 0.49 28.37
CA GLN A 157 22.07 -0.14 28.86
C GLN A 157 21.62 -1.30 27.97
N GLY A 158 22.45 -1.74 27.02
CA GLY A 158 22.12 -2.84 26.11
C GLY A 158 21.17 -2.43 24.98
N ARG A 159 20.88 -1.14 24.79
CA ARG A 159 19.85 -0.69 23.86
C ARG A 159 20.39 -0.59 22.44
N ARG A 160 19.58 -1.08 21.49
CA ARG A 160 19.82 -0.95 20.04
C ARG A 160 18.54 -0.57 19.33
N GLY A 161 18.67 0.12 18.21
CA GLY A 161 17.52 0.68 17.51
C GLY A 161 17.86 1.21 16.12
N PHE A 162 16.84 1.75 15.48
CA PHE A 162 16.91 2.27 14.12
C PHE A 162 16.16 3.60 14.00
N ARG A 163 16.44 4.32 12.91
CA ARG A 163 15.81 5.60 12.59
C ARG A 163 15.41 5.67 11.13
N ILE A 164 14.14 5.97 10.92
CA ILE A 164 13.51 6.17 9.61
C ILE A 164 12.66 7.43 9.64
N GLY A 165 12.41 8.02 8.49
CA GLY A 165 11.63 9.23 8.36
C GLY A 165 11.19 9.48 6.93
N CYS A 166 10.32 10.46 6.77
CA CYS A 166 9.85 10.89 5.45
C CYS A 166 9.51 12.38 5.44
N THR A 167 9.39 12.93 4.24
CA THR A 167 8.78 14.24 4.00
C THR A 167 7.49 14.04 3.22
N VAL A 168 6.41 14.67 3.69
CA VAL A 168 5.13 14.75 3.00
C VAL A 168 4.88 16.19 2.60
N ASP A 169 4.82 16.44 1.30
CA ASP A 169 4.42 17.73 0.74
C ASP A 169 2.91 17.78 0.54
N GLY A 170 2.32 18.96 0.71
CA GLY A 170 0.89 19.16 0.59
C GLY A 170 0.47 20.59 0.94
N PRO A 171 -0.80 20.82 1.31
CA PRO A 171 -1.32 22.18 1.54
C PRO A 171 -0.67 22.91 2.73
N ALA A 172 -0.14 22.18 3.71
CA ALA A 172 0.60 22.74 4.84
C ALA A 172 2.06 23.11 4.49
N GLY A 173 2.51 22.85 3.25
CA GLY A 173 3.92 22.87 2.86
C GLY A 173 4.63 21.56 3.25
N PRO A 174 5.97 21.50 3.15
CA PRO A 174 6.73 20.31 3.54
C PRO A 174 6.58 20.01 5.04
N VAL A 175 6.17 18.78 5.35
CA VAL A 175 6.08 18.24 6.71
C VAL A 175 7.04 17.06 6.83
N HIS A 176 7.96 17.13 7.80
CA HIS A 176 8.96 16.09 8.02
C HIS A 176 8.63 15.29 9.27
N LEU A 177 8.61 13.96 9.13
CA LEU A 177 8.56 13.00 10.23
C LEU A 177 9.93 12.34 10.39
N ASP A 178 10.50 12.39 11.59
CA ASP A 178 11.64 11.55 11.98
C ASP A 178 11.24 10.65 13.16
N LEU A 179 11.43 9.35 13.01
CA LEU A 179 11.06 8.33 13.99
C LEU A 179 12.31 7.58 14.46
N ALA A 180 12.45 7.47 15.78
CA ALA A 180 13.47 6.68 16.45
C ALA A 180 12.82 5.53 17.23
N VAL A 181 13.18 4.31 16.84
CA VAL A 181 12.67 3.07 17.42
C VAL A 181 13.81 2.34 18.12
N GLN A 182 13.58 1.94 19.36
CA GLN A 182 14.40 0.96 20.04
C GLN A 182 13.86 -0.44 19.69
N ALA A 183 14.74 -1.32 19.22
CA ALA A 183 14.41 -2.73 18.96
C ALA A 183 14.76 -3.62 20.16
N GLU A 184 15.90 -3.35 20.80
CA GLU A 184 16.43 -4.15 21.91
C GLU A 184 16.67 -3.25 23.14
N PRO A 185 16.46 -3.74 24.38
CA PRO A 185 15.95 -5.08 24.73
C PRO A 185 14.44 -5.24 24.56
N ARG A 186 13.70 -4.12 24.42
CA ARG A 186 12.25 -4.11 24.18
C ARG A 186 11.93 -3.17 23.04
N LEU A 187 11.09 -3.65 22.12
CA LEU A 187 10.54 -2.87 21.02
C LEU A 187 9.68 -1.71 21.55
N ARG A 188 10.02 -0.48 21.17
CA ARG A 188 9.26 0.74 21.48
C ARG A 188 9.77 1.96 20.68
N ILE A 189 8.90 2.95 20.50
CA ILE A 189 9.24 4.29 20.05
C ILE A 189 9.95 5.01 21.20
N VAL A 190 11.16 5.50 20.96
CA VAL A 190 11.93 6.28 21.95
C VAL A 190 11.89 7.77 21.66
N GLY A 191 11.57 8.14 20.42
CA GLY A 191 11.38 9.52 20.03
C GLY A 191 10.77 9.64 18.64
N GLU A 192 10.01 10.70 18.49
CA GLU A 192 9.32 11.09 17.26
C GLU A 192 9.44 12.60 17.15
N ARG A 193 9.65 13.08 15.92
CA ARG A 193 9.68 14.52 15.64
C ARG A 193 8.88 14.80 14.39
N LEU A 194 7.84 15.63 14.54
CA LEU A 194 7.11 16.24 13.44
C LEU A 194 7.57 17.69 13.30
N THR A 195 8.07 18.06 12.13
CA THR A 195 8.43 19.44 11.81
C THR A 195 7.69 19.94 10.57
N GLY A 196 7.30 21.20 10.60
CA GLY A 196 6.67 21.88 9.47
C GLY A 196 6.99 23.37 9.54
N ARG A 197 7.14 24.06 8.42
CA ARG A 197 7.50 25.50 8.37
C ARG A 197 8.72 25.88 9.24
N GLY A 198 9.73 25.02 9.28
CA GLY A 198 10.97 25.25 10.04
C GLY A 198 10.84 25.16 11.56
N ARG A 199 9.71 24.68 12.10
CA ARG A 199 9.47 24.51 13.54
C ARG A 199 9.13 23.08 13.90
N THR A 200 9.41 22.72 15.15
CA THR A 200 8.96 21.44 15.72
C THR A 200 7.52 21.58 16.19
N LEU A 201 6.63 20.78 15.62
CA LEU A 201 5.20 20.75 15.90
C LEU A 201 4.85 19.68 16.95
N LEU A 202 5.52 18.53 16.88
CA LEU A 202 5.48 17.46 17.88
C LEU A 202 6.91 16.99 18.14
N ALA A 203 7.23 16.77 19.41
CA ALA A 203 8.37 15.98 19.82
C ALA A 203 7.92 14.97 20.89
N THR A 204 8.37 13.73 20.78
CA THR A 204 8.24 12.73 21.84
C THR A 204 9.62 12.31 22.35
N ALA A 205 9.68 11.99 23.64
CA ALA A 205 10.89 11.47 24.26
C ALA A 205 10.55 10.44 25.35
N LEU A 206 11.27 9.32 25.35
CA LEU A 206 11.26 8.39 26.47
C LEU A 206 11.94 9.02 27.69
N ARG A 207 11.15 9.38 28.71
CA ARG A 207 11.64 9.95 29.98
C ARG A 207 11.77 8.92 31.08
N ASP A 208 10.82 7.99 31.14
CA ASP A 208 10.75 6.92 32.12
C ASP A 208 10.70 5.57 31.41
N PRO A 209 11.82 4.85 31.28
CA PRO A 209 11.88 3.55 30.61
C PRO A 209 11.03 2.46 31.27
N SER A 210 10.63 2.65 32.54
CA SER A 210 9.78 1.70 33.27
C SER A 210 8.32 1.72 32.79
N ARG A 211 7.90 2.79 32.12
CA ARG A 211 6.54 2.94 31.57
C ARG A 211 6.50 2.57 30.09
N SER A 212 5.31 2.22 29.62
CA SER A 212 4.96 2.00 28.21
C SER A 212 4.45 3.29 27.55
N THR A 213 5.06 4.42 27.90
CA THR A 213 4.64 5.73 27.41
C THR A 213 5.83 6.63 27.15
N VAL A 214 5.77 7.42 26.08
CA VAL A 214 6.67 8.54 25.82
C VAL A 214 6.03 9.84 26.26
N GLN A 215 6.85 10.78 26.72
CA GLN A 215 6.40 12.14 26.98
C GLN A 215 6.31 12.87 25.65
N ALA A 216 5.10 13.26 25.24
CA ALA A 216 4.88 14.10 24.08
C ALA A 216 4.80 15.58 24.48
N GLU A 217 5.31 16.42 23.59
CA GLU A 217 5.19 17.88 23.65
C GLU A 217 4.76 18.38 22.26
N TRP A 218 3.63 19.07 22.18
CA TRP A 218 3.16 19.67 20.91
C TRP A 218 2.93 21.16 21.01
N HIS A 219 3.16 21.84 19.90
CA HIS A 219 3.07 23.29 19.79
C HIS A 219 1.62 23.78 19.93
N THR A 220 1.44 24.91 20.61
CA THR A 220 0.11 25.52 20.76
C THR A 220 0.07 26.96 20.27
N ALA A 221 1.17 27.71 20.31
CA ALA A 221 1.14 29.18 20.17
C ALA A 221 0.09 29.86 21.08
N GLY A 222 -0.17 29.29 22.27
CA GLY A 222 -1.07 29.84 23.29
C GLY A 222 -0.31 30.45 24.46
N ALA A 223 -1.01 30.70 25.58
CA ALA A 223 -0.41 31.23 26.81
C ALA A 223 0.74 30.35 27.34
N THR A 224 0.61 29.03 27.21
CA THR A 224 1.70 28.06 27.37
C THR A 224 2.23 27.67 25.99
N PRO A 225 3.54 27.71 25.72
CA PRO A 225 4.10 27.51 24.37
C PRO A 225 3.90 26.09 23.82
N VAL A 226 3.77 25.09 24.70
CA VAL A 226 3.54 23.69 24.38
C VAL A 226 2.53 23.07 25.34
N THR A 227 1.85 22.01 24.90
CA THR A 227 1.10 21.10 25.76
C THR A 227 1.89 19.81 25.92
N ARG A 228 1.87 19.24 27.13
CA ARG A 228 2.58 18.00 27.46
C ARG A 228 1.58 16.93 27.87
N ALA A 229 1.70 15.74 27.30
CA ALA A 229 0.91 14.58 27.70
C ALA A 229 1.67 13.28 27.41
N PRO A 230 1.39 12.20 28.18
CA PRO A 230 1.90 10.88 27.82
C PRO A 230 1.18 10.36 26.57
N LEU A 231 1.95 9.80 25.64
CA LEU A 231 1.46 8.99 24.52
C LEU A 231 2.00 7.55 24.67
N PRO A 232 1.27 6.55 24.17
CA PRO A 232 1.77 5.18 24.13
C PRO A 232 3.09 5.10 23.35
N ASP A 233 3.98 4.17 23.74
CA ASP A 233 5.30 3.99 23.12
C ASP A 233 5.34 2.94 22.00
N ASP A 234 4.19 2.45 21.56
CA ASP A 234 4.03 1.44 20.50
C ASP A 234 3.23 1.95 19.27
N LEU A 235 2.66 3.17 19.35
CA LEU A 235 1.88 3.80 18.28
C LEU A 235 2.49 5.13 17.86
N LEU A 236 2.38 5.47 16.57
CA LEU A 236 2.86 6.74 16.05
C LEU A 236 2.09 7.91 16.69
N GLY A 237 2.77 8.75 17.46
CA GLY A 237 2.17 9.87 18.17
C GLY A 237 1.51 10.88 17.24
N THR A 238 2.08 11.11 16.05
CA THR A 238 1.48 11.97 15.02
C THR A 238 0.10 11.47 14.59
N ALA A 239 -0.11 10.15 14.48
CA ALA A 239 -1.42 9.59 14.12
C ALA A 239 -2.47 9.78 15.23
N LEU A 240 -2.04 9.98 16.47
CA LEU A 240 -2.92 10.21 17.62
C LEU A 240 -3.30 11.69 17.81
N LEU A 241 -2.58 12.64 17.18
CA LEU A 241 -2.81 14.07 17.39
C LEU A 241 -4.23 14.54 17.08
N PRO A 242 -4.90 14.09 15.99
CA PRO A 242 -6.29 14.48 15.71
C PRO A 242 -7.28 14.13 16.83
N LEU A 243 -6.96 13.12 17.66
CA LEU A 243 -7.79 12.68 18.78
C LEU A 243 -7.41 13.38 20.11
N ARG A 244 -6.28 14.08 20.15
CA ARG A 244 -5.69 14.63 21.39
C ARG A 244 -5.60 16.14 21.41
N VAL A 245 -5.48 16.77 20.25
CA VAL A 245 -5.29 18.23 20.13
C VAL A 245 -6.64 18.91 19.91
N ALA A 246 -6.96 19.88 20.76
CA ALA A 246 -8.26 20.54 20.75
C ALA A 246 -8.50 21.49 19.55
N GLY A 247 -7.44 21.92 18.84
CA GLY A 247 -7.55 22.83 17.70
C GLY A 247 -8.01 24.26 18.04
N LYS A 248 -7.82 24.71 19.29
CA LYS A 248 -8.34 26.01 19.78
C LYS A 248 -7.41 27.19 19.50
N THR A 249 -6.14 26.93 19.24
CA THR A 249 -5.12 27.96 19.05
C THR A 249 -4.47 27.83 17.67
N PRO A 250 -3.88 28.91 17.12
CA PRO A 250 -3.22 28.86 15.81
C PRO A 250 -2.14 27.77 15.72
N GLY A 251 -1.35 27.57 16.77
CA GLY A 251 -0.33 26.52 16.80
C GLY A 251 -0.92 25.11 16.90
N GLN A 252 -2.05 24.93 17.59
CA GLN A 252 -2.76 23.64 17.60
C GLN A 252 -3.35 23.32 16.23
N LEU A 253 -3.91 24.31 15.53
CA LEU A 253 -4.38 24.13 14.15
C LEU A 253 -3.24 23.79 13.19
N GLU A 254 -2.06 24.40 13.38
CA GLU A 254 -0.86 24.05 12.61
C GLU A 254 -0.39 22.61 12.86
N VAL A 255 -0.41 22.17 14.13
CA VAL A 255 -0.10 20.78 14.52
C VAL A 255 -1.08 19.80 13.86
N LEU A 256 -2.39 20.08 13.92
CA LEU A 256 -3.42 19.24 13.32
C LEU A 256 -3.25 19.17 11.79
N ALA A 257 -3.07 20.31 11.12
CA ALA A 257 -2.90 20.34 9.67
C ALA A 257 -1.67 19.55 9.20
N ALA A 258 -0.55 19.64 9.92
CA ALA A 258 0.65 18.86 9.60
C ALA A 258 0.48 17.37 9.86
N ALA A 259 -0.16 17.00 10.98
CA ALA A 259 -0.44 15.61 11.33
C ALA A 259 -1.38 14.95 10.33
N GLU A 260 -2.50 15.61 10.00
CA GLU A 260 -3.46 15.15 9.00
C GLU A 260 -2.80 15.00 7.63
N GLN A 261 -2.01 15.98 7.18
CA GLN A 261 -1.29 15.87 5.92
C GLN A 261 -0.36 14.65 5.90
N LEU A 262 0.44 14.47 6.95
CA LEU A 262 1.36 13.33 7.05
C LEU A 262 0.60 11.99 6.99
N VAL A 263 -0.45 11.86 7.81
CA VAL A 263 -1.27 10.64 7.88
C VAL A 263 -1.96 10.35 6.55
N ILE A 264 -2.52 11.37 5.88
CA ILE A 264 -3.15 11.21 4.56
C ILE A 264 -2.13 10.74 3.51
N GLY A 265 -0.94 11.34 3.49
CA GLY A 265 0.12 10.96 2.57
C GLY A 265 0.60 9.51 2.78
N LEU A 266 0.71 9.08 4.03
CA LEU A 266 1.18 7.73 4.40
C LEU A 266 0.11 6.65 4.23
N ARG A 267 -1.16 6.93 4.56
CA ARG A 267 -2.28 5.98 4.41
C ARG A 267 -2.68 5.74 2.96
N SER A 268 -2.25 6.60 2.04
CA SER A 268 -2.54 6.46 0.61
C SER A 268 -1.56 5.52 -0.12
N VAL A 269 -1.00 4.53 0.56
CA VAL A 269 0.03 3.62 0.01
C VAL A 269 -0.53 2.21 -0.17
N PHE A 270 -0.38 1.64 -1.37
CA PHE A 270 -0.75 0.24 -1.66
C PHE A 270 0.47 -0.57 -2.09
N PRO A 271 0.95 -1.51 -1.27
CA PRO A 271 1.97 -2.47 -1.70
C PRO A 271 1.35 -3.52 -2.63
N CYS A 272 1.93 -3.67 -3.81
CA CYS A 272 1.54 -4.66 -4.81
C CYS A 272 2.72 -5.59 -5.11
N ASP A 273 2.54 -6.88 -4.81
CA ASP A 273 3.51 -7.95 -5.09
C ASP A 273 2.78 -9.12 -5.75
N PRO A 274 2.44 -9.05 -7.05
CA PRO A 274 1.67 -10.11 -7.70
C PRO A 274 2.42 -11.44 -7.65
N ARG A 275 1.74 -12.49 -7.15
CA ARG A 275 2.29 -13.85 -6.99
C ARG A 275 1.61 -14.82 -7.96
N PRO A 276 2.22 -15.12 -9.12
CA PRO A 276 1.62 -15.97 -10.13
C PRO A 276 1.07 -17.31 -9.62
N SER A 277 1.74 -17.95 -8.66
CA SER A 277 1.27 -19.21 -8.07
C SER A 277 -0.13 -19.10 -7.46
N GLY A 278 -0.43 -18.01 -6.75
CA GLY A 278 -1.74 -17.75 -6.14
C GLY A 278 -2.79 -17.24 -7.13
N MET A 279 -2.38 -16.66 -8.26
CA MET A 279 -3.27 -16.04 -9.25
C MET A 279 -3.92 -17.03 -10.22
N ARG A 280 -3.44 -18.28 -10.25
CA ARG A 280 -3.83 -19.28 -11.25
C ARG A 280 -5.15 -19.98 -10.94
N ALA A 281 -5.47 -20.11 -9.65
CA ALA A 281 -6.65 -20.81 -9.20
C ALA A 281 -7.92 -19.99 -9.49
N PRO A 282 -9.05 -20.65 -9.80
CA PRO A 282 -10.36 -20.01 -9.66
C PRO A 282 -10.56 -19.51 -8.23
N VAL A 283 -11.30 -18.41 -8.08
CA VAL A 283 -11.52 -17.77 -6.78
C VAL A 283 -13.00 -17.60 -6.52
N LEU A 284 -13.41 -17.67 -5.26
CA LEU A 284 -14.76 -17.30 -4.87
C LEU A 284 -14.95 -15.79 -5.05
N PRO A 285 -16.08 -15.34 -5.63
CA PRO A 285 -16.45 -13.92 -5.59
C PRO A 285 -16.58 -13.42 -4.15
N GLY A 286 -16.09 -12.21 -3.90
CA GLY A 286 -16.16 -11.52 -2.62
C GLY A 286 -16.35 -10.02 -2.84
N GLU A 287 -15.65 -9.19 -2.06
CA GLU A 287 -15.78 -7.73 -2.12
C GLU A 287 -15.22 -7.09 -3.40
N GLY A 288 -14.50 -7.86 -4.22
CA GLY A 288 -13.86 -7.37 -5.44
C GLY A 288 -12.80 -6.31 -5.17
N ARG A 289 -12.05 -6.45 -4.07
CA ARG A 289 -10.88 -5.63 -3.73
C ARG A 289 -9.59 -6.40 -3.97
N LEU A 290 -8.71 -5.87 -4.81
CA LEU A 290 -7.45 -6.50 -5.19
C LEU A 290 -6.51 -6.59 -3.99
N ARG A 291 -6.11 -7.80 -3.64
CA ARG A 291 -5.16 -8.08 -2.56
C ARG A 291 -3.74 -7.74 -2.98
N ARG A 292 -2.86 -7.51 -2.00
CA ARG A 292 -1.42 -7.26 -2.20
C ARG A 292 -0.77 -8.27 -3.15
N ASP A 293 -1.08 -9.55 -2.96
CA ASP A 293 -0.51 -10.66 -3.75
C ASP A 293 -1.20 -10.89 -5.11
N CYS A 294 -2.27 -10.13 -5.37
CA CYS A 294 -3.14 -10.24 -6.54
C CYS A 294 -3.76 -11.63 -6.74
N ALA A 295 -3.81 -12.51 -5.72
CA ALA A 295 -4.33 -13.87 -5.86
C ALA A 295 -5.80 -13.88 -6.34
N ASN A 296 -6.56 -12.84 -6.01
CA ASN A 296 -7.94 -12.66 -6.45
C ASN A 296 -8.11 -11.86 -7.75
N LEU A 297 -7.11 -11.85 -8.63
CA LEU A 297 -7.16 -11.13 -9.91
C LEU A 297 -8.43 -11.45 -10.72
N ALA A 298 -8.86 -12.72 -10.77
CA ALA A 298 -10.04 -13.13 -11.52
C ALA A 298 -11.34 -12.50 -11.00
N GLU A 299 -11.49 -12.39 -9.68
CA GLU A 299 -12.61 -11.70 -9.02
C GLU A 299 -12.63 -10.21 -9.36
N VAL A 300 -11.48 -9.54 -9.28
CA VAL A 300 -11.41 -8.10 -9.54
C VAL A 300 -11.64 -7.78 -11.01
N LEU A 301 -11.20 -8.65 -11.93
CA LEU A 301 -11.51 -8.56 -13.34
C LEU A 301 -13.02 -8.69 -13.60
N HIS A 302 -13.69 -9.61 -12.90
CA HIS A 302 -15.14 -9.80 -12.99
C HIS A 302 -15.88 -8.52 -12.62
N ARG A 303 -15.52 -7.94 -11.47
CA ARG A 303 -16.09 -6.68 -11.00
C ARG A 303 -15.78 -5.53 -11.97
N THR A 304 -14.53 -5.40 -12.41
CA THR A 304 -14.10 -4.28 -13.28
C THR A 304 -14.78 -4.32 -14.64
N HIS A 305 -15.04 -5.52 -15.18
CA HIS A 305 -15.82 -5.69 -16.41
C HIS A 305 -17.22 -5.08 -16.29
N THR A 306 -17.90 -5.30 -15.16
CA THR A 306 -19.26 -4.80 -14.91
C THR A 306 -19.30 -3.33 -14.50
N ASP A 307 -18.44 -2.94 -13.53
CA ASP A 307 -18.50 -1.63 -12.89
C ASP A 307 -17.83 -0.52 -13.73
N CYS A 308 -16.84 -0.86 -14.57
CA CYS A 308 -16.09 0.15 -15.31
C CYS A 308 -15.57 -0.36 -16.68
N PRO A 309 -16.43 -0.42 -17.71
CA PRO A 309 -16.07 -0.89 -19.05
C PRO A 309 -14.86 -0.18 -19.66
N ARG A 310 -14.68 1.12 -19.37
CA ARG A 310 -13.50 1.89 -19.83
C ARG A 310 -12.18 1.35 -19.27
N ARG A 311 -12.14 1.00 -17.97
CA ARG A 311 -10.94 0.41 -17.34
C ARG A 311 -10.70 -0.99 -17.88
N HIS A 312 -11.77 -1.78 -18.01
CA HIS A 312 -11.70 -3.11 -18.59
C HIS A 312 -11.12 -3.09 -20.01
N HIS A 313 -11.61 -2.18 -20.87
CA HIS A 313 -11.10 -2.03 -22.23
C HIS A 313 -9.62 -1.61 -22.27
N ARG A 314 -9.20 -0.67 -21.41
CA ARG A 314 -7.77 -0.30 -21.29
C ARG A 314 -6.91 -1.49 -20.86
N LEU A 315 -7.40 -2.31 -19.94
CA LEU A 315 -6.67 -3.50 -19.50
C LEU A 315 -6.62 -4.58 -20.59
N ALA A 316 -7.68 -4.75 -21.38
CA ALA A 316 -7.68 -5.63 -22.54
C ALA A 316 -6.67 -5.15 -23.60
N ALA A 317 -6.55 -3.83 -23.83
CA ALA A 317 -5.52 -3.26 -24.70
C ALA A 317 -4.11 -3.54 -24.17
N MET A 318 -3.88 -3.42 -22.86
CA MET A 318 -2.61 -3.84 -22.23
C MET A 318 -2.36 -5.33 -22.46
N ALA A 319 -3.37 -6.19 -22.28
CA ALA A 319 -3.23 -7.62 -22.53
C ALA A 319 -2.78 -7.92 -23.97
N GLY A 320 -3.34 -7.24 -24.99
CA GLY A 320 -2.87 -7.33 -26.38
C GLY A 320 -1.45 -6.80 -26.60
N ALA A 321 -1.06 -5.78 -25.84
CA ALA A 321 0.27 -5.17 -25.92
C ALA A 321 1.36 -5.96 -25.19
N GLY A 322 1.03 -6.87 -24.25
CA GLY A 322 2.03 -7.56 -23.42
C GLY A 322 1.94 -9.09 -23.38
N CYS A 323 0.82 -9.69 -23.76
CA CYS A 323 0.69 -11.15 -23.79
C CYS A 323 1.12 -11.74 -25.14
N VAL A 324 1.44 -13.04 -25.14
CA VAL A 324 1.86 -13.75 -26.34
C VAL A 324 0.65 -14.08 -27.21
N GLY A 325 0.78 -13.85 -28.52
CA GLY A 325 -0.25 -14.14 -29.53
C GLY A 325 -1.37 -13.10 -29.59
N PRO A 326 -2.32 -13.24 -30.53
CA PRO A 326 -3.41 -12.30 -30.68
C PRO A 326 -4.36 -12.41 -29.48
N VAL A 327 -4.52 -11.29 -28.76
CA VAL A 327 -5.49 -11.13 -27.68
C VAL A 327 -6.54 -10.12 -28.13
N THR A 328 -7.80 -10.50 -28.03
CA THR A 328 -8.95 -9.66 -28.42
C THR A 328 -9.67 -9.07 -27.22
N GLY A 329 -9.44 -9.62 -26.02
CA GLY A 329 -10.15 -9.24 -24.81
C GLY A 329 -9.69 -9.99 -23.57
N LEU A 330 -10.27 -9.60 -22.44
CA LEU A 330 -10.19 -10.31 -21.17
C LEU A 330 -11.62 -10.69 -20.79
N GLY A 331 -11.86 -11.98 -20.55
CA GLY A 331 -13.16 -12.47 -20.14
C GLY A 331 -13.13 -13.00 -18.72
N VAL A 332 -14.32 -13.19 -18.14
CA VAL A 332 -14.50 -13.97 -16.91
C VAL A 332 -15.56 -15.03 -17.15
N ARG A 333 -15.34 -16.21 -16.56
CA ARG A 333 -16.27 -17.35 -16.59
C ARG A 333 -16.63 -17.76 -15.18
N ASP A 334 -17.92 -17.85 -14.93
CA ASP A 334 -18.47 -18.50 -13.73
C ASP A 334 -18.35 -20.02 -13.89
N LEU A 335 -17.96 -20.69 -12.81
CA LEU A 335 -17.83 -22.14 -12.75
C LEU A 335 -18.99 -22.74 -11.95
N PRO A 336 -19.34 -24.03 -12.17
CA PRO A 336 -20.45 -24.67 -11.48
C PRO A 336 -20.30 -24.74 -9.95
N ASP A 337 -19.08 -24.65 -9.44
CA ASP A 337 -18.77 -24.63 -8.01
C ASP A 337 -18.91 -23.23 -7.37
N GLY A 338 -19.40 -22.24 -8.13
CA GLY A 338 -19.59 -20.86 -7.68
C GLY A 338 -18.31 -20.01 -7.71
N THR A 339 -17.18 -20.57 -8.17
CA THR A 339 -15.94 -19.79 -8.34
C THR A 339 -15.89 -19.10 -9.70
N VAL A 340 -15.10 -18.04 -9.80
CA VAL A 340 -14.85 -17.30 -11.04
C VAL A 340 -13.44 -17.53 -11.55
N ARG A 341 -13.32 -17.60 -12.88
CA ARG A 341 -12.05 -17.76 -13.57
C ARG A 341 -11.93 -16.74 -14.70
N ALA A 342 -10.85 -15.97 -14.68
CA ALA A 342 -10.52 -15.08 -15.79
C ALA A 342 -9.87 -15.83 -16.96
N VAL A 343 -10.11 -15.33 -18.16
CA VAL A 343 -9.58 -15.87 -19.42
C VAL A 343 -9.03 -14.74 -20.30
N LEU A 344 -7.96 -15.01 -21.04
CA LEU A 344 -7.55 -14.21 -22.20
C LEU A 344 -8.34 -14.65 -23.43
N GLU A 345 -9.09 -13.74 -24.02
CA GLU A 345 -9.81 -13.98 -25.26
C GLU A 345 -8.85 -13.88 -26.44
N ARG A 346 -8.92 -14.84 -27.36
CA ARG A 346 -8.00 -14.95 -28.49
C ARG A 346 -8.79 -15.00 -29.79
N GLY A 347 -8.41 -14.16 -30.75
CA GLY A 347 -9.02 -14.15 -32.07
C GLY A 347 -8.85 -15.51 -32.76
N GLY A 348 -9.94 -16.16 -33.16
CA GLY A 348 -9.93 -17.44 -33.88
C GLY A 348 -9.41 -18.64 -33.08
N ARG A 349 -9.27 -18.55 -31.75
CA ARG A 349 -8.83 -19.65 -30.87
C ARG A 349 -9.66 -19.71 -29.61
N SER A 350 -9.63 -20.85 -28.91
CA SER A 350 -10.24 -20.97 -27.58
C SER A 350 -9.61 -19.97 -26.61
N ALA A 351 -10.44 -19.30 -25.81
CA ALA A 351 -9.95 -18.44 -24.73
C ALA A 351 -9.02 -19.21 -23.78
N THR A 352 -7.94 -18.58 -23.34
CA THR A 352 -6.90 -19.19 -22.50
C THR A 352 -7.15 -18.80 -21.05
N PRO A 353 -7.39 -19.75 -20.14
CA PRO A 353 -7.46 -19.44 -18.71
C PRO A 353 -6.20 -18.76 -18.20
N LEU A 354 -6.35 -17.76 -17.33
CA LEU A 354 -5.20 -17.10 -16.68
C LEU A 354 -4.28 -18.11 -15.98
N GLY A 355 -4.87 -19.18 -15.43
CA GLY A 355 -4.14 -20.30 -14.83
C GLY A 355 -3.09 -20.96 -15.72
N ARG A 356 -3.17 -20.78 -17.06
CA ARG A 356 -2.21 -21.34 -18.04
C ARG A 356 -1.18 -20.34 -18.56
N LEU A 357 -1.23 -19.08 -18.14
CA LEU A 357 -0.31 -18.04 -18.61
C LEU A 357 1.06 -18.17 -17.98
N ALA A 358 2.07 -17.55 -18.58
CA ALA A 358 3.38 -17.45 -17.96
C ALA A 358 3.36 -16.52 -16.74
N ASP A 359 4.30 -16.71 -15.82
CA ASP A 359 4.43 -15.87 -14.63
C ASP A 359 4.57 -14.38 -14.97
N GLY A 360 5.32 -14.06 -16.03
CA GLY A 360 5.48 -12.68 -16.53
C GLY A 360 4.17 -12.06 -17.02
N GLU A 361 3.36 -12.81 -17.76
CA GLU A 361 2.05 -12.35 -18.24
C GLU A 361 1.09 -12.08 -17.07
N LEU A 362 1.07 -12.96 -16.06
CA LEU A 362 0.26 -12.77 -14.86
C LEU A 362 0.69 -11.52 -14.09
N ARG A 363 1.99 -11.36 -13.80
CA ARG A 363 2.51 -10.17 -13.11
C ARG A 363 2.21 -8.90 -13.90
N TYR A 364 2.42 -8.90 -15.21
CA TYR A 364 2.13 -7.78 -16.08
C TYR A 364 0.66 -7.35 -16.02
N LEU A 365 -0.28 -8.29 -16.13
CA LEU A 365 -1.72 -8.00 -16.07
C LEU A 365 -2.15 -7.48 -14.70
N ALA A 366 -1.62 -8.05 -13.60
CA ALA A 366 -1.92 -7.59 -12.26
C ALA A 366 -1.40 -6.16 -11.98
N LEU A 367 -0.17 -5.86 -12.39
CA LEU A 367 0.41 -4.51 -12.26
C LEU A 367 -0.35 -3.50 -13.11
N ALA A 368 -0.71 -3.86 -14.34
CA ALA A 368 -1.51 -3.01 -15.22
C ALA A 368 -2.91 -2.74 -14.66
N LEU A 369 -3.59 -3.78 -14.12
CA LEU A 369 -4.88 -3.59 -13.44
C LEU A 369 -4.72 -2.63 -12.27
N THR A 370 -3.71 -2.84 -11.41
CA THR A 370 -3.46 -2.00 -10.23
C THR A 370 -3.29 -0.52 -10.62
N LEU A 371 -2.52 -0.23 -11.67
CA LEU A 371 -2.33 1.14 -12.18
C LEU A 371 -3.61 1.74 -12.79
N LEU A 372 -4.46 0.92 -13.40
CA LEU A 372 -5.72 1.35 -14.01
C LEU A 372 -6.86 1.52 -12.99
N THR A 373 -6.66 1.02 -11.76
CA THR A 373 -7.64 1.08 -10.68
C THR A 373 -7.28 2.10 -9.61
N GLY A 374 -8.29 2.80 -9.09
CA GLY A 374 -8.12 3.67 -7.93
C GLY A 374 -8.22 2.90 -6.60
N PRO A 375 -8.02 3.58 -5.46
CA PRO A 375 -8.09 2.98 -4.12
C PRO A 375 -9.42 2.25 -3.85
N GLY A 376 -10.49 2.60 -4.58
CA GLY A 376 -11.79 1.94 -4.48
C GLY A 376 -11.83 0.45 -4.85
N VAL A 377 -10.85 -0.03 -5.60
CA VAL A 377 -10.77 -1.42 -6.06
C VAL A 377 -9.61 -2.15 -5.39
N LEU A 378 -8.83 -1.49 -4.52
CA LEU A 378 -7.69 -2.08 -3.84
C LEU A 378 -8.07 -2.45 -2.40
N ALA A 379 -7.49 -3.56 -1.90
CA ALA A 379 -7.65 -3.99 -0.51
C ALA A 379 -6.77 -3.12 0.39
N MET A 380 -7.21 -1.89 0.60
CA MET A 380 -6.61 -0.90 1.48
C MET A 380 -7.70 -0.14 2.22
N ASP A 381 -7.34 0.38 3.40
CA ASP A 381 -8.22 1.25 4.17
C ASP A 381 -8.38 2.58 3.44
N ARG A 382 -9.63 2.88 3.09
CA ARG A 382 -9.96 4.17 2.50
C ARG A 382 -10.01 5.21 3.60
N ILE A 383 -9.44 6.36 3.33
CA ILE A 383 -9.62 7.54 4.16
C ILE A 383 -10.99 8.14 3.80
N ALA A 384 -12.06 7.54 4.29
CA ALA A 384 -13.43 7.94 3.93
C ALA A 384 -13.74 9.39 4.35
N GLU A 385 -13.01 9.90 5.35
CA GLU A 385 -13.12 11.28 5.84
C GLU A 385 -12.57 12.31 4.85
N VAL A 386 -11.77 11.88 3.87
CA VAL A 386 -11.10 12.76 2.91
C VAL A 386 -11.65 12.51 1.51
N PRO A 387 -12.18 13.52 0.81
CA PRO A 387 -12.57 13.40 -0.60
C PRO A 387 -11.49 12.73 -1.46
N ASP A 388 -11.88 11.78 -2.32
CA ASP A 388 -10.98 11.07 -3.25
C ASP A 388 -10.13 12.04 -4.09
N ALA A 389 -10.69 13.22 -4.42
CA ALA A 389 -10.02 14.28 -5.15
C ALA A 389 -8.86 14.95 -4.40
N MET A 390 -8.66 14.65 -3.13
CA MET A 390 -7.55 15.14 -2.30
C MET A 390 -6.55 14.04 -1.94
N GLN A 391 -6.81 12.79 -2.32
CA GLN A 391 -5.92 11.66 -2.06
C GLN A 391 -5.02 11.39 -3.28
N SER A 392 -3.76 11.02 -3.04
CA SER A 392 -2.84 10.57 -4.09
C SER A 392 -2.34 9.17 -3.74
N LEU A 393 -2.80 8.17 -4.49
CA LEU A 393 -2.44 6.77 -4.26
C LEU A 393 -0.98 6.55 -4.65
N THR A 394 -0.15 5.98 -3.78
CA THR A 394 1.19 5.52 -4.11
C THR A 394 1.21 4.00 -4.21
N LEU A 395 1.55 3.49 -5.38
CA LEU A 395 1.78 2.07 -5.63
C LEU A 395 3.22 1.70 -5.28
N LEU A 396 3.42 0.77 -4.34
CA LEU A 396 4.74 0.19 -4.04
C LEU A 396 4.93 -1.15 -4.76
N THR A 397 6.01 -1.29 -5.52
CA THR A 397 6.29 -2.51 -6.29
C THR A 397 7.73 -2.97 -6.14
N ASP A 398 7.96 -4.05 -5.38
CA ASP A 398 9.28 -4.65 -5.27
C ASP A 398 9.54 -5.63 -6.42
N GLY A 399 10.52 -5.32 -7.26
CA GLY A 399 10.85 -6.07 -8.47
C GLY A 399 9.80 -5.85 -9.55
N LEU A 400 9.61 -4.61 -9.98
CA LEU A 400 8.65 -4.24 -11.03
C LEU A 400 8.90 -5.03 -12.33
N ASP A 401 10.16 -5.28 -12.66
CA ASP A 401 10.61 -6.04 -13.84
C ASP A 401 10.71 -7.56 -13.61
N ARG A 402 10.45 -8.05 -12.39
CA ARG A 402 10.62 -9.47 -12.04
C ARG A 402 9.72 -10.35 -12.91
N GLY A 403 10.35 -11.19 -13.73
CA GLY A 403 9.67 -12.13 -14.62
C GLY A 403 9.06 -11.51 -15.88
N LEU A 404 9.15 -10.18 -16.06
CA LEU A 404 8.66 -9.50 -17.25
C LEU A 404 9.73 -9.50 -18.35
N ASP A 405 9.29 -9.60 -19.61
CA ASP A 405 10.16 -9.32 -20.74
C ASP A 405 10.30 -7.81 -21.01
N GLY A 406 11.21 -7.44 -21.91
CA GLY A 406 11.47 -6.03 -22.22
C GLY A 406 10.31 -5.30 -22.90
N ARG A 407 9.38 -6.01 -23.56
CA ARG A 407 8.16 -5.42 -24.15
C ARG A 407 7.16 -5.12 -23.05
N GLN A 408 6.88 -6.09 -22.17
CA GLN A 408 5.98 -5.96 -21.03
C GLN A 408 6.42 -4.84 -20.10
N LEU A 409 7.70 -4.78 -19.74
CA LEU A 409 8.21 -3.71 -18.87
C LEU A 409 8.03 -2.33 -19.52
N ARG A 410 8.36 -2.19 -20.80
CA ARG A 410 8.20 -0.92 -21.54
C ARG A 410 6.76 -0.45 -21.57
N GLU A 411 5.82 -1.33 -21.89
CA GLU A 411 4.39 -1.00 -21.90
C GLU A 411 3.89 -0.64 -20.50
N LEU A 412 4.36 -1.34 -19.46
CA LEU A 412 3.99 -1.05 -18.09
C LEU A 412 4.52 0.32 -17.61
N LEU A 413 5.77 0.67 -17.95
CA LEU A 413 6.35 1.97 -17.62
C LEU A 413 5.64 3.11 -18.37
N ARG A 414 5.28 2.91 -19.65
CA ARG A 414 4.46 3.87 -20.41
C ARG A 414 3.10 4.09 -19.78
N LEU A 415 2.44 2.99 -19.36
CA LEU A 415 1.17 3.08 -18.64
C LEU A 415 1.34 3.86 -17.33
N ALA A 416 2.37 3.53 -16.54
CA ALA A 416 2.65 4.22 -15.29
C ALA A 416 2.82 5.73 -15.51
N VAL A 417 3.69 6.14 -16.45
CA VAL A 417 3.91 7.56 -16.79
C VAL A 417 2.61 8.24 -17.23
N SER A 418 1.82 7.58 -18.09
CA SER A 418 0.54 8.12 -18.55
C SER A 418 -0.47 8.30 -17.42
N ILE A 419 -0.50 7.39 -16.45
CA ILE A 419 -1.44 7.43 -15.33
C ILE A 419 -1.02 8.46 -14.28
N VAL A 420 0.28 8.57 -13.98
CA VAL A 420 0.76 9.55 -12.99
C VAL A 420 0.67 10.99 -13.50
N ALA A 421 0.56 11.20 -14.82
CA ALA A 421 0.37 12.52 -15.41
C ALA A 421 -0.92 13.21 -14.93
N ASP A 422 -1.94 12.42 -14.56
CA ASP A 422 -3.18 12.93 -13.97
C ASP A 422 -3.00 13.34 -12.48
N GLY A 423 -1.86 13.02 -11.86
CA GLY A 423 -1.50 13.42 -10.49
C GLY A 423 -2.20 12.64 -9.36
N HIS A 424 -3.06 11.69 -9.71
CA HIS A 424 -3.87 10.92 -8.73
C HIS A 424 -3.17 9.66 -8.24
N ILE A 425 -2.16 9.20 -8.97
CA ILE A 425 -1.39 8.00 -8.67
C ILE A 425 0.10 8.36 -8.74
N ARG A 426 0.90 7.71 -7.90
CA ARG A 426 2.35 7.72 -7.90
C ARG A 426 2.84 6.29 -7.84
N VAL A 427 4.07 6.05 -8.29
CA VAL A 427 4.71 4.74 -8.27
C VAL A 427 6.07 4.86 -7.62
N ALA A 428 6.32 4.05 -6.60
CA ALA A 428 7.66 3.82 -6.08
C ALA A 428 7.96 2.32 -6.18
N GLY A 429 9.06 1.95 -6.81
CA GLY A 429 9.36 0.54 -7.07
C GLY A 429 10.84 0.23 -7.04
N THR A 430 11.18 -1.04 -7.13
CA THR A 430 12.55 -1.48 -7.40
C THR A 430 12.63 -2.10 -8.78
N VAL A 431 13.79 -1.98 -9.42
CA VAL A 431 14.07 -2.55 -10.72
C VAL A 431 15.40 -3.30 -10.69
N GLY A 432 15.45 -4.46 -11.34
CA GLY A 432 16.66 -5.25 -11.53
C GLY A 432 17.56 -4.71 -12.63
N GLU A 433 18.73 -5.34 -12.76
CA GLU A 433 19.75 -4.97 -13.77
C GLU A 433 19.22 -5.05 -15.22
N ARG A 434 18.28 -5.96 -15.48
CA ARG A 434 17.68 -6.12 -16.83
C ARG A 434 16.72 -4.98 -17.15
N GLY A 435 15.95 -4.50 -16.17
CA GLY A 435 14.96 -3.45 -16.35
C GLY A 435 15.50 -2.03 -16.29
N VAL A 436 16.64 -1.80 -15.61
CA VAL A 436 17.16 -0.43 -15.37
C VAL A 436 17.43 0.35 -16.65
N GLY A 437 17.92 -0.32 -17.70
CA GLY A 437 18.19 0.32 -18.99
C GLY A 437 16.91 0.84 -19.66
N GLU A 438 15.80 0.11 -19.54
CA GLU A 438 14.50 0.55 -20.07
C GLU A 438 13.88 1.64 -19.20
N ALA A 439 14.02 1.54 -17.87
CA ALA A 439 13.58 2.58 -16.94
C ALA A 439 14.26 3.93 -17.25
N ARG A 440 15.58 3.95 -17.46
CA ARG A 440 16.33 5.17 -17.80
C ARG A 440 15.97 5.76 -19.17
N ARG A 441 15.53 4.93 -20.12
CA ARG A 441 15.07 5.39 -21.44
C ARG A 441 13.65 5.93 -21.44
N THR A 442 12.86 5.65 -20.41
CA THR A 442 11.46 6.07 -20.34
C THR A 442 11.36 7.46 -19.73
N SER A 443 10.95 8.44 -20.54
CA SER A 443 10.74 9.80 -20.06
C SER A 443 9.64 9.84 -18.98
N GLY A 444 9.87 10.58 -17.90
CA GLY A 444 8.97 10.65 -16.73
C GLY A 444 9.25 9.63 -15.63
N VAL A 445 10.22 8.72 -15.82
CA VAL A 445 10.70 7.79 -14.80
C VAL A 445 11.98 8.32 -14.17
N THR A 446 11.97 8.49 -12.85
CA THR A 446 13.18 8.80 -12.07
C THR A 446 13.81 7.50 -11.60
N VAL A 447 15.07 7.27 -11.96
CA VAL A 447 15.85 6.11 -11.47
C VAL A 447 16.82 6.59 -10.39
N VAL A 448 16.78 5.92 -9.23
CA VAL A 448 17.67 6.18 -8.10
C VAL A 448 18.60 4.98 -7.94
N ASP A 449 19.88 5.17 -8.21
CA ASP A 449 20.88 4.12 -8.04
C ASP A 449 21.27 3.97 -6.56
N LEU A 450 21.06 2.78 -6.01
CA LEU A 450 21.48 2.39 -4.67
C LEU A 450 22.78 1.59 -4.75
N GLY A 451 23.79 2.05 -4.03
CA GLY A 451 25.11 1.45 -3.98
C GLY A 451 26.12 2.17 -4.87
N VAL A 452 26.99 2.93 -4.21
CA VAL A 452 28.44 2.96 -4.46
C VAL A 452 29.11 2.88 -3.10
#